data_AF-A0A4R2L8H2-F1
#
_entry.id   AF-A0A4R2L8H2-F1
#
_cell.length_a   1.000
_cell.length_b   1.000
_cell.length_c   1.000
_cell.angle_alpha   90.00
_cell.angle_beta   90.00
_cell.angle_gamma   90.00
#
_symmetry.space_group_name_H-M   'P 1'
#
loop_
_entity.id
_entity.type
_entity.pdbx_description
1 polymer ?
#
loop_
_entity_poly.entity_id
_entity_poly.type
_entity_poly.pdbx_seq_one_letter_code
_entity_poly.pdbx_strand_id
1 'polypeptide(L)'
;MTGDAQVREFRIRSVGDLLPLLDHADPGVRAAAFSSVLADPDKAMALASYRNRDIVDIFIDRLKRPLPQRDKVPLLSVLGQFNDRRVAAFFRGLLLRENSDELLHIAARYVIDTGLEVPMEELLRLLHSTDSMSRNRIAAALLHGHRNLSSADCIRVAAFSSGTSPFPPLDSATAEAWQQQLDSPLRDYLCLVLETSGPALEDWEILWPALEAELQSWLVRRACHHSPPVDTIIQLGLASPRDAVRLSTARYIRLYGLARP
;
A
#
# COMPACT_ATOMS: atom_id res chain seq x y z
N MET A 1 -1.06 -11.67 -47.38
CA MET A 1 -1.30 -10.24 -47.67
C MET A 1 -0.60 -9.42 -46.60
N THR A 2 0.69 -9.16 -46.80
CA THR A 2 1.52 -8.26 -45.98
C THR A 2 1.22 -6.83 -46.41
N GLY A 3 0.35 -6.15 -45.68
CA GLY A 3 0.08 -4.73 -45.93
C GLY A 3 1.30 -3.90 -45.56
N ASP A 4 1.83 -3.15 -46.52
CA ASP A 4 2.80 -2.07 -46.31
C ASP A 4 2.21 -1.09 -45.29
N ALA A 5 2.65 -1.18 -44.03
CA ALA A 5 2.40 -0.15 -43.06
C ALA A 5 3.26 1.06 -43.46
N GLN A 6 2.66 2.02 -44.18
CA GLN A 6 3.29 3.32 -44.43
C GLN A 6 3.65 3.96 -43.08
N VAL A 7 4.94 3.98 -42.76
CA VAL A 7 5.48 4.70 -41.60
C VAL A 7 5.28 6.19 -41.88
N ARG A 8 4.24 6.79 -41.28
CA ARG A 8 4.02 8.23 -41.34
C ARG A 8 4.94 8.91 -40.33
N GLU A 9 5.88 9.70 -40.82
CA GLU A 9 6.76 10.50 -39.97
C GLU A 9 6.07 11.82 -39.59
N PHE A 10 5.82 12.01 -38.29
CA PHE A 10 5.22 13.24 -37.76
C PHE A 10 6.32 14.17 -37.23
N ARG A 11 6.38 15.40 -37.74
CA ARG A 11 7.35 16.40 -37.28
C ARG A 11 6.75 17.27 -36.17
N ILE A 12 7.11 17.00 -34.91
CA ILE A 12 6.65 17.74 -33.74
C ILE A 12 7.59 18.93 -33.49
N ARG A 13 7.09 20.16 -33.63
CA ARG A 13 7.87 21.40 -33.39
C ARG A 13 7.34 22.21 -32.23
N SER A 14 6.08 22.02 -31.89
CA SER A 14 5.40 22.68 -30.80
C SER A 14 4.58 21.67 -29.99
N VAL A 15 4.19 22.08 -28.79
CA VAL A 15 3.24 21.31 -27.97
C VAL A 15 1.87 21.17 -28.70
N GLY A 16 1.51 22.15 -29.53
CA GLY A 16 0.30 22.11 -30.36
C GLY A 16 0.30 20.98 -31.38
N ASP A 17 1.47 20.59 -31.90
CA ASP A 17 1.61 19.49 -32.86
C ASP A 17 1.51 18.12 -32.17
N LEU A 18 1.93 18.04 -30.90
CA LEU A 18 1.88 16.82 -30.10
C LEU A 18 0.45 16.45 -29.69
N LEU A 19 -0.38 17.46 -29.39
CA LEU A 19 -1.76 17.28 -28.90
C LEU A 19 -2.61 16.34 -29.78
N PRO A 20 -2.74 16.57 -31.11
CA PRO A 20 -3.49 15.68 -31.99
C PRO A 20 -3.00 14.22 -31.98
N LEU A 21 -1.69 14.00 -31.77
CA LEU A 21 -1.12 12.66 -31.70
C LEU A 21 -1.52 11.93 -30.41
N LEU A 22 -1.61 12.67 -29.31
CA LEU A 22 -2.10 12.15 -28.02
C LEU A 22 -3.61 11.88 -28.00
N ASP A 23 -4.37 12.58 -28.85
CA ASP A 23 -5.81 12.40 -29.07
C ASP A 23 -6.13 11.45 -30.23
N HIS A 24 -5.13 10.88 -30.87
CA HIS A 24 -5.35 10.06 -32.06
C HIS A 24 -6.15 8.80 -31.73
N ALA A 25 -7.09 8.41 -32.61
CA ALA A 25 -7.95 7.24 -32.39
C ALA A 25 -7.16 5.93 -32.31
N ASP A 26 -6.11 5.81 -33.13
CA ASP A 26 -5.18 4.67 -33.12
C ASP A 26 -4.30 4.67 -31.86
N PRO A 27 -4.36 3.63 -31.00
CA PRO A 27 -3.50 3.51 -29.82
C PRO A 27 -2.01 3.43 -30.15
N GLY A 28 -1.62 2.92 -31.33
CA GLY A 28 -0.23 2.86 -31.75
C GLY A 28 0.37 4.26 -31.96
N VAL A 29 -0.40 5.18 -32.55
CA VAL A 29 0.01 6.59 -32.71
C VAL A 29 0.14 7.27 -31.35
N ARG A 30 -0.82 7.05 -30.44
CA ARG A 30 -0.72 7.59 -29.06
C ARG A 30 0.52 7.06 -28.34
N ALA A 31 0.77 5.75 -28.42
CA ALA A 31 1.94 5.12 -27.81
C ALA A 31 3.26 5.65 -28.39
N ALA A 32 3.33 5.87 -29.71
CA ALA A 32 4.49 6.47 -30.35
C ALA A 32 4.72 7.92 -29.87
N ALA A 33 3.65 8.70 -29.72
CA ALA A 33 3.74 10.06 -29.20
C ALA A 33 4.27 10.08 -27.75
N PHE A 34 3.74 9.22 -26.87
CA PHE A 34 4.26 9.06 -25.51
C PHE A 34 5.72 8.61 -25.49
N SER A 35 6.08 7.62 -26.31
CA SER A 35 7.45 7.10 -26.40
C SER A 35 8.43 8.16 -26.88
N SER A 36 8.02 9.03 -27.81
CA SER A 36 8.84 10.14 -28.27
C SER A 36 9.14 11.16 -27.17
N VAL A 37 8.20 11.39 -26.25
CA VAL A 37 8.40 12.30 -25.11
C VAL A 37 9.27 11.64 -24.05
N LEU A 38 9.04 10.35 -23.76
CA LEU A 38 9.84 9.56 -22.83
C LEU A 38 11.32 9.44 -23.24
N ALA A 39 11.59 9.38 -24.54
CA ALA A 39 12.94 9.24 -25.06
C ALA A 39 13.82 10.48 -24.80
N ASP A 40 13.21 11.67 -24.70
CA ASP A 40 13.94 12.94 -24.48
C ASP A 40 13.01 13.99 -23.81
N PRO A 41 12.80 13.91 -22.48
CA PRO A 41 11.93 14.82 -21.75
C PRO A 41 12.39 16.28 -21.82
N ASP A 42 13.70 16.52 -21.83
CA ASP A 42 14.28 17.87 -21.90
C ASP A 42 13.96 18.53 -23.25
N LYS A 43 14.10 17.78 -24.37
CA LYS A 43 13.68 18.26 -25.68
C LYS A 43 12.18 18.47 -25.77
N ALA A 44 11.38 17.63 -25.11
CA ALA A 44 9.94 17.82 -25.04
C ALA A 44 9.56 19.10 -24.26
N MET A 45 10.31 19.44 -23.20
CA MET A 45 10.17 20.72 -22.49
C MET A 45 10.58 21.91 -23.35
N ALA A 46 11.57 21.74 -24.24
CA ALA A 46 12.03 22.78 -25.16
C ALA A 46 11.07 23.04 -26.33
N LEU A 47 10.00 22.25 -26.50
CA LEU A 47 8.96 22.52 -27.50
C LEU A 47 8.34 23.89 -27.27
N ALA A 48 8.05 24.60 -28.36
CA ALA A 48 7.38 25.88 -28.29
C ALA A 48 6.03 25.74 -27.57
N SER A 49 5.79 26.61 -26.57
CA SER A 49 4.54 26.64 -25.80
C SER A 49 3.33 26.82 -26.72
N TYR A 50 2.22 26.20 -26.36
CA TYR A 50 0.96 26.33 -27.08
C TYR A 50 -0.05 27.05 -26.19
N ARG A 51 -0.56 28.21 -26.65
CA ARG A 51 -1.49 29.06 -25.87
C ARG A 51 -0.96 29.41 -24.47
N ASN A 52 0.32 29.78 -24.37
CA ASN A 52 1.01 30.09 -23.11
C ASN A 52 1.06 28.93 -22.11
N ARG A 53 0.96 27.68 -22.60
CA ARG A 53 1.06 26.46 -21.79
C ARG A 53 2.17 25.59 -22.33
N ASP A 54 2.96 25.03 -21.43
CA ASP A 54 3.96 24.03 -21.77
C ASP A 54 3.36 22.61 -21.75
N ILE A 55 4.20 21.61 -22.03
CA ILE A 55 3.80 20.21 -22.08
C ILE A 55 3.31 19.68 -20.72
N VAL A 56 3.93 20.13 -19.62
CA VAL A 56 3.58 19.74 -18.25
C VAL A 56 2.18 20.22 -17.91
N ASP A 57 1.88 21.50 -18.19
CA ASP A 57 0.54 22.06 -17.97
C ASP A 57 -0.52 21.25 -18.71
N ILE A 58 -0.22 20.86 -19.96
CA ILE A 58 -1.16 20.11 -20.79
C ILE A 58 -1.39 18.71 -20.26
N PHE A 59 -0.35 18.00 -19.85
CA PHE A 59 -0.47 16.65 -19.30
C PHE A 59 -1.25 16.65 -17.99
N ILE A 60 -0.96 17.60 -17.09
CA ILE A 60 -1.70 17.75 -15.83
C ILE A 60 -3.19 18.03 -16.08
N ASP A 61 -3.51 18.98 -16.97
CA ASP A 61 -4.91 19.31 -17.29
C ASP A 61 -5.63 18.15 -17.98
N ARG A 62 -4.93 17.40 -18.83
CA ARG A 62 -5.46 16.20 -19.47
C ARG A 62 -5.79 15.13 -18.43
N LEU A 63 -4.92 14.89 -17.44
CA LEU A 63 -5.17 13.95 -16.34
C LEU A 63 -6.30 14.36 -15.40
N LYS A 64 -6.63 15.67 -15.31
CA LYS A 64 -7.76 16.18 -14.54
C LYS A 64 -9.11 15.93 -15.21
N ARG A 65 -9.13 15.62 -16.51
CA ARG A 65 -10.36 15.33 -17.27
C ARG A 65 -10.74 13.85 -17.13
N PRO A 66 -12.02 13.49 -17.35
CA PRO A 66 -12.42 12.10 -17.46
C PRO A 66 -11.67 11.43 -18.61
N LEU A 67 -10.78 10.50 -18.26
CA LEU A 67 -10.02 9.69 -19.20
C LEU A 67 -10.15 8.21 -18.81
N PRO A 68 -10.21 7.30 -19.78
CA PRO A 68 -10.08 5.88 -19.52
C PRO A 68 -8.76 5.59 -18.78
N GLN A 69 -8.80 4.69 -17.81
CA GLN A 69 -7.63 4.35 -16.99
C GLN A 69 -6.42 3.91 -17.83
N ARG A 70 -6.66 3.12 -18.89
CA ARG A 70 -5.65 2.71 -19.88
C ARG A 70 -4.88 3.87 -20.54
N ASP A 71 -5.49 5.04 -20.63
CA ASP A 71 -4.89 6.23 -21.23
C ASP A 71 -4.25 7.13 -20.14
N LYS A 72 -4.66 6.99 -18.87
CA LYS A 72 -4.03 7.70 -17.73
C LYS A 72 -2.65 7.15 -17.41
N VAL A 73 -2.48 5.82 -17.42
CA VAL A 73 -1.22 5.18 -16.98
C VAL A 73 -0.02 5.62 -17.83
N PRO A 74 -0.04 5.54 -19.18
CA PRO A 74 1.08 6.02 -20.00
C PRO A 74 1.35 7.51 -19.78
N LEU A 75 0.29 8.32 -19.65
CA LEU A 75 0.40 9.75 -19.46
C LEU A 75 1.03 10.11 -18.10
N LEU A 76 0.71 9.37 -17.03
CA LEU A 76 1.37 9.50 -15.73
C LEU A 76 2.84 9.08 -15.81
N SER A 77 3.15 7.97 -16.48
CA SER A 77 4.53 7.52 -16.66
C SER A 77 5.39 8.55 -17.39
N VAL A 78 4.83 9.21 -18.42
CA VAL A 78 5.50 10.31 -19.13
C VAL A 78 5.63 11.53 -18.24
N LEU A 79 4.55 11.91 -17.54
CA LEU A 79 4.56 13.06 -16.64
C LEU A 79 5.61 12.90 -15.52
N GLY A 80 5.81 11.69 -15.02
CA GLY A 80 6.80 11.37 -13.99
C GLY A 80 8.26 11.54 -14.42
N GLN A 81 8.55 11.72 -15.73
CA GLN A 81 9.91 11.98 -16.20
C GLN A 81 10.34 13.45 -16.09
N PHE A 82 9.40 14.36 -15.83
CA PHE A 82 9.72 15.79 -15.74
C PHE A 82 10.08 16.17 -14.31
N ASN A 83 11.30 16.71 -14.13
CA ASN A 83 11.73 17.31 -12.86
C ASN A 83 11.12 18.71 -12.69
N ASP A 84 9.80 18.78 -12.47
CA ASP A 84 9.04 20.02 -12.34
C ASP A 84 8.21 20.03 -11.04
N ARG A 85 8.23 21.16 -10.32
CA ARG A 85 7.49 21.33 -9.06
C ARG A 85 5.98 21.10 -9.19
N ARG A 86 5.40 21.39 -10.36
CA ARG A 86 3.96 21.16 -10.66
C ARG A 86 3.67 19.67 -10.77
N VAL A 87 4.61 18.89 -11.30
CA VAL A 87 4.52 17.44 -11.37
C VAL A 87 4.58 16.83 -9.97
N ALA A 88 5.53 17.27 -9.15
CA ALA A 88 5.61 16.87 -7.75
C ALA A 88 4.30 17.17 -6.98
N ALA A 89 3.78 18.39 -7.11
CA ALA A 89 2.51 18.77 -6.50
C ALA A 89 1.33 17.93 -7.01
N PHE A 90 1.32 17.61 -8.30
CA PHE A 90 0.30 16.75 -8.91
C PHE A 90 0.35 15.33 -8.37
N PHE A 91 1.53 14.68 -8.32
CA PHE A 91 1.68 13.32 -7.81
C PHE A 91 1.37 13.19 -6.32
N ARG A 92 1.75 14.18 -5.50
CA ARG A 92 1.29 14.24 -4.11
C ARG A 92 -0.23 14.34 -4.04
N GLY A 93 -0.84 15.21 -4.84
CA GLY A 93 -2.31 15.30 -4.91
C GLY A 93 -2.98 13.99 -5.32
N LEU A 94 -2.38 13.27 -6.28
CA LEU A 94 -2.84 11.97 -6.76
C LEU A 94 -2.76 10.92 -5.64
N LEU A 95 -1.62 10.83 -4.96
CA LEU A 95 -1.41 9.92 -3.82
C LEU A 95 -2.48 10.06 -2.73
N LEU A 96 -2.89 11.30 -2.44
CA LEU A 96 -3.78 11.60 -1.31
C LEU A 96 -5.28 11.47 -1.62
N ARG A 97 -5.66 11.51 -2.90
CA ARG A 97 -7.08 11.65 -3.31
C ARG A 97 -7.57 10.55 -4.23
N GLU A 98 -6.67 9.86 -4.91
CA GLU A 98 -7.04 8.84 -5.87
C GLU A 98 -7.53 7.57 -5.17
N ASN A 99 -8.53 6.92 -5.76
CA ASN A 99 -9.12 5.68 -5.26
C ASN A 99 -8.74 4.48 -6.14
N SER A 100 -8.23 4.72 -7.35
CA SER A 100 -7.69 3.64 -8.18
C SER A 100 -6.37 3.14 -7.62
N ASP A 101 -6.34 1.86 -7.23
CA ASP A 101 -5.13 1.18 -6.75
C ASP A 101 -3.95 1.31 -7.71
N GLU A 102 -4.18 1.16 -9.01
CA GLU A 102 -3.11 1.26 -10.02
C GLU A 102 -2.50 2.66 -10.04
N LEU A 103 -3.34 3.70 -10.02
CA LEU A 103 -2.87 5.09 -10.06
C LEU A 103 -2.20 5.50 -8.74
N LEU A 104 -2.69 4.98 -7.62
CA LEU A 104 -2.05 5.14 -6.31
C LEU A 104 -0.66 4.52 -6.29
N HIS A 105 -0.47 3.31 -6.83
CA HIS A 105 0.85 2.68 -6.91
C HIS A 105 1.83 3.48 -7.78
N ILE A 106 1.36 4.05 -8.90
CA ILE A 106 2.19 4.93 -9.74
C ILE A 106 2.60 6.19 -8.96
N ALA A 107 1.66 6.79 -8.21
CA ALA A 107 1.97 7.96 -7.38
C ALA A 107 2.96 7.65 -6.26
N ALA A 108 2.77 6.53 -5.57
CA ALA A 108 3.67 6.06 -4.53
C ALA A 108 5.07 5.80 -5.09
N ARG A 109 5.17 5.16 -6.25
CA ARG A 109 6.44 4.91 -6.91
C ARG A 109 7.16 6.20 -7.30
N TYR A 110 6.43 7.19 -7.85
CA TYR A 110 7.01 8.50 -8.12
C TYR A 110 7.57 9.15 -6.84
N VAL A 111 6.84 9.07 -5.73
CA VAL A 111 7.30 9.61 -4.44
C VAL A 111 8.59 8.93 -3.97
N ILE A 112 8.66 7.60 -4.05
CA ILE A 112 9.84 6.82 -3.69
C ILE A 112 11.04 7.15 -4.60
N ASP A 113 10.83 7.09 -5.92
CA ASP A 113 11.90 7.23 -6.92
C ASP A 113 12.49 8.66 -6.92
N THR A 114 11.67 9.68 -6.59
CA THR A 114 12.10 11.09 -6.57
C THR A 114 12.47 11.62 -5.18
N GLY A 115 12.22 10.85 -4.11
CA GLY A 115 12.36 11.33 -2.74
C GLY A 115 11.43 12.51 -2.42
N LEU A 116 10.26 12.58 -3.07
CA LEU A 116 9.30 13.65 -2.84
C LEU A 116 8.82 13.64 -1.38
N GLU A 117 9.03 14.75 -0.67
CA GLU A 117 8.53 14.88 0.70
C GLU A 117 7.00 14.91 0.74
N VAL A 118 6.43 13.96 1.47
CA VAL A 118 5.01 13.92 1.84
C VAL A 118 4.92 14.13 3.35
N PRO A 119 4.14 15.12 3.83
CA PRO A 119 3.97 15.33 5.27
C PRO A 119 3.51 14.08 5.99
N MET A 120 4.12 13.82 7.15
CA MET A 120 3.83 12.67 8.01
C MET A 120 2.33 12.53 8.31
N GLU A 121 1.65 13.62 8.64
CA GLU A 121 0.21 13.62 8.94
C GLU A 121 -0.66 13.13 7.78
N GLU A 122 -0.23 13.38 6.53
CA GLU A 122 -0.93 12.91 5.35
C GLU A 122 -0.71 11.41 5.13
N LEU A 123 0.52 10.93 5.34
CA LEU A 123 0.84 9.50 5.29
C LEU A 123 0.12 8.72 6.38
N LEU A 124 0.07 9.24 7.61
CA LEU A 124 -0.69 8.63 8.71
C LEU A 124 -2.19 8.56 8.40
N ARG A 125 -2.75 9.60 7.78
CA ARG A 125 -4.15 9.58 7.32
C ARG A 125 -4.40 8.47 6.30
N LEU A 126 -3.47 8.25 5.37
CA LEU A 126 -3.54 7.13 4.42
C LEU A 126 -3.38 5.78 5.14
N LEU A 127 -2.47 5.67 6.11
CA LEU A 127 -2.27 4.47 6.91
C LEU A 127 -3.50 4.11 7.74
N HIS A 128 -4.33 5.08 8.10
CA HIS A 128 -5.53 4.91 8.92
C HIS A 128 -6.83 4.84 8.12
N SER A 129 -6.74 4.91 6.79
CA SER A 129 -7.85 4.67 5.87
C SER A 129 -8.48 3.32 6.15
N THR A 130 -9.79 3.29 6.38
CA THR A 130 -10.58 2.05 6.55
C THR A 130 -11.23 1.60 5.24
N ASP A 131 -11.18 2.45 4.22
CA ASP A 131 -11.83 2.28 2.91
C ASP A 131 -10.95 1.58 1.87
N SER A 132 -9.62 1.55 2.05
CA SER A 132 -8.72 0.97 1.06
C SER A 132 -7.45 0.36 1.66
N MET A 133 -7.38 -0.96 1.67
CA MET A 133 -6.16 -1.71 2.05
C MET A 133 -4.93 -1.33 1.21
N SER A 134 -5.15 -0.94 -0.05
CA SER A 134 -4.08 -0.48 -0.93
C SER A 134 -3.49 0.85 -0.46
N ARG A 135 -4.30 1.76 0.09
CA ARG A 135 -3.79 2.98 0.74
C ARG A 135 -2.98 2.66 1.99
N ASN A 136 -3.43 1.73 2.83
CA ASN A 136 -2.67 1.33 4.02
C ASN A 136 -1.30 0.75 3.63
N ARG A 137 -1.24 -0.10 2.61
CA ARG A 137 0.01 -0.69 2.07
C ARG A 137 0.97 0.35 1.54
N ILE A 138 0.46 1.29 0.73
CA ILE A 138 1.27 2.38 0.18
C ILE A 138 1.79 3.27 1.29
N ALA A 139 0.94 3.65 2.25
CA ALA A 139 1.35 4.44 3.40
C ALA A 139 2.41 3.71 4.23
N ALA A 140 2.23 2.41 4.48
CA ALA A 140 3.21 1.60 5.21
C ALA A 140 4.56 1.54 4.49
N ALA A 141 4.58 1.41 3.16
CA ALA A 141 5.80 1.44 2.38
C ALA A 141 6.51 2.81 2.47
N LEU A 142 5.75 3.90 2.39
CA LEU A 142 6.28 5.27 2.49
C LEU A 142 6.71 5.64 3.92
N LEU A 143 6.08 5.04 4.93
CA LEU A 143 6.41 5.24 6.35
C LEU A 143 7.51 4.31 6.85
N HIS A 144 8.01 3.41 6.02
CA HIS A 144 9.09 2.50 6.38
C HIS A 144 10.34 3.28 6.81
N GLY A 145 10.89 2.96 7.98
CA GLY A 145 12.10 3.59 8.52
C GLY A 145 11.88 4.93 9.23
N HIS A 146 10.66 5.45 9.31
CA HIS A 146 10.37 6.64 10.10
C HIS A 146 10.45 6.35 11.61
N ARG A 147 11.21 7.18 12.34
CA ARG A 147 11.53 6.95 13.77
C ARG A 147 10.50 7.46 14.77
N ASN A 148 9.62 8.37 14.35
CA ASN A 148 8.70 9.10 15.24
C ASN A 148 7.26 8.59 15.13
N LEU A 149 7.09 7.29 14.88
CA LEU A 149 5.77 6.66 14.80
C LEU A 149 5.31 6.23 16.19
N SER A 150 4.00 6.32 16.45
CA SER A 150 3.43 5.73 17.66
C SER A 150 3.53 4.20 17.58
N SER A 151 3.48 3.50 18.73
CA SER A 151 3.46 2.03 18.74
C SER A 151 2.31 1.46 17.91
N ALA A 152 1.15 2.11 17.92
CA ALA A 152 -0.01 1.73 17.12
C ALA A 152 0.26 1.86 15.61
N ASP A 153 0.92 2.93 15.20
CA ASP A 153 1.33 3.14 13.81
C ASP A 153 2.40 2.13 13.38
N CYS A 154 3.37 1.84 14.24
CA CYS A 154 4.38 0.80 13.99
C CYS A 154 3.74 -0.57 13.76
N ILE A 155 2.73 -0.95 14.54
CA ILE A 155 1.98 -2.21 14.34
C ILE A 155 1.31 -2.22 12.97
N ARG A 156 0.64 -1.12 12.58
CA ARG A 156 -0.01 -1.01 11.26
C ARG A 156 1.02 -1.09 10.13
N VAL A 157 2.10 -0.31 10.22
CA VAL A 157 3.18 -0.35 9.23
C VAL A 157 3.71 -1.78 9.09
N ALA A 158 4.04 -2.46 10.19
CA ALA A 158 4.47 -3.85 10.15
C ALA A 158 3.46 -4.77 9.45
N ALA A 159 2.18 -4.68 9.82
CA ALA A 159 1.11 -5.50 9.24
C ALA A 159 0.90 -5.29 7.73
N PHE A 160 1.18 -4.09 7.22
CA PHE A 160 0.99 -3.73 5.82
C PHE A 160 2.27 -3.77 4.98
N SER A 161 3.43 -3.95 5.61
CA SER A 161 4.74 -3.91 4.97
C SER A 161 5.19 -5.24 4.35
N SER A 162 4.35 -6.28 4.37
CA SER A 162 4.65 -7.63 3.86
C SER A 162 5.99 -8.19 4.39
N GLY A 163 6.28 -7.95 5.67
CA GLY A 163 7.49 -8.44 6.35
C GLY A 163 8.73 -7.57 6.21
N THR A 164 8.66 -6.45 5.49
CA THR A 164 9.80 -5.52 5.39
C THR A 164 10.00 -4.67 6.65
N SER A 165 8.95 -4.47 7.47
CA SER A 165 9.05 -3.82 8.77
C SER A 165 8.75 -4.83 9.89
N PRO A 166 9.60 -4.94 10.92
CA PRO A 166 9.33 -5.81 12.05
C PRO A 166 8.16 -5.26 12.87
N PHE A 167 7.38 -6.17 13.47
CA PHE A 167 6.42 -5.78 14.49
C PHE A 167 7.15 -5.24 15.72
N PRO A 168 6.60 -4.23 16.41
CA PRO A 168 7.12 -3.84 17.71
C PRO A 168 6.95 -5.03 18.69
N PRO A 169 7.82 -5.14 19.72
CA PRO A 169 7.67 -6.16 20.74
C PRO A 169 6.29 -6.07 21.39
N LEU A 170 5.79 -7.19 21.92
CA LEU A 170 4.58 -7.20 22.74
C LEU A 170 5.02 -7.21 24.22
N ASP A 171 5.12 -6.04 24.82
CA ASP A 171 5.52 -5.85 26.21
C ASP A 171 4.59 -4.84 26.91
N SER A 172 4.84 -4.54 28.18
CA SER A 172 4.00 -3.61 28.94
C SER A 172 3.92 -2.21 28.34
N ALA A 173 4.92 -1.77 27.57
CA ALA A 173 4.94 -0.44 26.95
C ALA A 173 4.13 -0.39 25.65
N THR A 174 3.95 -1.52 24.96
CA THR A 174 3.21 -1.61 23.68
C THR A 174 1.87 -2.34 23.80
N ALA A 175 1.59 -2.99 24.93
CA ALA A 175 0.38 -3.78 25.15
C ALA A 175 -0.91 -3.03 24.82
N GLU A 176 -1.03 -1.77 25.27
CA GLU A 176 -2.22 -0.96 24.99
C GLU A 176 -2.40 -0.73 23.47
N ALA A 177 -1.32 -0.42 22.76
CA ALA A 177 -1.36 -0.21 21.32
C ALA A 177 -1.76 -1.49 20.57
N TRP A 178 -1.25 -2.65 21.01
CA TRP A 178 -1.66 -3.94 20.47
C TRP A 178 -3.14 -4.23 20.68
N GLN A 179 -3.65 -4.01 21.90
CA GLN A 179 -5.07 -4.17 22.21
C GLN A 179 -5.93 -3.27 21.31
N GLN A 180 -5.57 -1.99 21.19
CA GLN A 180 -6.28 -1.04 20.31
C GLN A 180 -6.33 -1.50 18.85
N GLN A 181 -5.23 -2.09 18.33
CA GLN A 181 -5.22 -2.60 16.95
C GLN A 181 -6.06 -3.86 16.79
N LEU A 182 -6.02 -4.76 17.77
CA LEU A 182 -6.84 -5.97 17.77
C LEU A 182 -8.33 -5.66 17.91
N ASP A 183 -8.70 -4.54 18.54
CA ASP A 183 -10.09 -4.08 18.64
C ASP A 183 -10.54 -3.20 17.46
N SER A 184 -9.66 -2.99 16.48
CA SER A 184 -9.97 -2.17 15.30
C SER A 184 -10.68 -2.97 14.20
N PRO A 185 -11.30 -2.29 13.20
CA PRO A 185 -11.86 -2.96 12.02
C PRO A 185 -10.85 -3.80 11.21
N LEU A 186 -9.54 -3.65 11.47
CA LEU A 186 -8.48 -4.43 10.83
C LEU A 186 -8.18 -5.74 11.54
N ARG A 187 -8.91 -6.09 12.62
CA ARG A 187 -8.71 -7.29 13.46
C ARG A 187 -8.44 -8.55 12.64
N ASP A 188 -9.32 -8.88 11.69
CA ASP A 188 -9.22 -10.13 10.93
C ASP A 188 -7.98 -10.16 10.04
N TYR A 189 -7.67 -9.03 9.39
CA TYR A 189 -6.46 -8.89 8.59
C TYR A 189 -5.20 -8.99 9.47
N LEU A 190 -5.19 -8.33 10.62
CA LEU A 190 -4.07 -8.39 11.56
C LEU A 190 -3.85 -9.82 12.07
N CYS A 191 -4.91 -10.53 12.45
CA CYS A 191 -4.84 -11.94 12.83
C CYS A 191 -4.23 -12.78 11.70
N LEU A 192 -4.68 -12.59 10.46
CA LEU A 192 -4.13 -13.30 9.30
C LEU A 192 -2.62 -13.05 9.11
N VAL A 193 -2.17 -11.80 9.23
CA VAL A 193 -0.74 -11.47 9.12
C VAL A 193 0.06 -12.09 10.28
N LEU A 194 -0.51 -12.04 11.49
CA LEU A 194 0.09 -12.59 12.70
C LEU A 194 0.26 -14.10 12.68
N GLU A 195 -0.52 -14.84 11.89
CA GLU A 195 -0.29 -16.28 11.66
C GLU A 195 1.10 -16.54 11.04
N THR A 196 1.65 -15.58 10.29
CA THR A 196 2.93 -15.73 9.58
C THR A 196 4.08 -14.94 10.19
N SER A 197 3.80 -13.79 10.80
CA SER A 197 4.81 -12.87 11.32
C SER A 197 4.23 -12.06 12.47
N GLY A 198 4.93 -11.98 13.60
CA GLY A 198 4.44 -11.27 14.77
C GLY A 198 5.32 -11.47 16.00
N PRO A 199 4.91 -10.93 17.16
CA PRO A 199 5.55 -11.22 18.43
C PRO A 199 5.56 -12.72 18.73
N ALA A 200 6.50 -13.14 19.60
CA ALA A 200 6.55 -14.51 20.09
C ALA A 200 5.23 -14.84 20.78
N LEU A 201 4.76 -16.08 20.64
CA LEU A 201 3.44 -16.47 21.14
C LEU A 201 3.36 -16.38 22.67
N GLU A 202 4.48 -16.59 23.34
CA GLU A 202 4.64 -16.47 24.79
C GLU A 202 4.35 -15.05 25.28
N ASP A 203 4.72 -14.03 24.51
CA ASP A 203 4.52 -12.62 24.86
C ASP A 203 3.03 -12.26 24.97
N TRP A 204 2.14 -13.04 24.34
CA TRP A 204 0.70 -12.78 24.35
C TRP A 204 0.02 -13.04 25.70
N GLU A 205 0.71 -13.67 26.65
CA GLU A 205 0.23 -13.80 28.03
C GLU A 205 -0.15 -12.44 28.63
N ILE A 206 0.60 -11.37 28.30
CA ILE A 206 0.36 -10.03 28.83
C ILE A 206 -1.01 -9.47 28.43
N LEU A 207 -1.52 -9.82 27.24
CA LEU A 207 -2.82 -9.36 26.75
C LEU A 207 -3.95 -10.33 27.07
N TRP A 208 -3.65 -11.57 27.44
CA TRP A 208 -4.63 -12.63 27.61
C TRP A 208 -5.89 -12.22 28.39
N PRO A 209 -5.79 -11.52 29.55
CA PRO A 209 -6.98 -11.15 30.32
C PRO A 209 -7.90 -10.15 29.60
N ALA A 210 -7.34 -9.31 28.72
CA ALA A 210 -8.05 -8.26 27.99
C ALA A 210 -8.67 -8.76 26.68
N LEU A 211 -8.13 -9.82 26.09
CA LEU A 211 -8.64 -10.39 24.84
C LEU A 211 -10.08 -10.90 25.00
N GLU A 212 -10.90 -10.71 23.96
CA GLU A 212 -12.22 -11.32 23.86
C GLU A 212 -12.15 -12.83 23.58
N ALA A 213 -13.26 -13.55 23.80
CA ALA A 213 -13.28 -15.02 23.71
C ALA A 213 -12.85 -15.55 22.34
N GLU A 214 -13.18 -14.82 21.27
CA GLU A 214 -12.80 -15.16 19.90
C GLU A 214 -11.29 -15.04 19.69
N LEU A 215 -10.67 -13.93 20.10
CA LEU A 215 -9.22 -13.73 20.01
C LEU A 215 -8.44 -14.70 20.90
N GLN A 216 -8.94 -15.00 22.10
CA GLN A 216 -8.38 -16.06 22.95
C GLN A 216 -8.41 -17.42 22.25
N SER A 217 -9.54 -17.76 21.61
CA SER A 217 -9.68 -19.02 20.86
C SER A 217 -8.76 -19.07 19.63
N TRP A 218 -8.62 -17.94 18.93
CA TRP A 218 -7.67 -17.78 17.81
C TRP A 218 -6.22 -18.01 18.28
N LEU A 219 -5.81 -17.37 19.37
CA LEU A 219 -4.46 -17.48 19.90
C LEU A 219 -4.13 -18.91 20.35
N VAL A 220 -5.07 -19.59 21.02
CA VAL A 220 -4.93 -21.00 21.37
C VAL A 220 -4.76 -21.89 20.14
N ARG A 221 -5.56 -21.67 19.09
CA ARG A 221 -5.41 -22.42 17.84
C ARG A 221 -4.01 -22.24 17.26
N ARG A 222 -3.53 -21.00 17.19
CA ARG A 222 -2.19 -20.66 16.70
C ARG A 222 -1.10 -21.33 17.54
N ALA A 223 -1.23 -21.31 18.87
CA ALA A 223 -0.31 -21.98 19.79
C ALA A 223 -0.27 -23.51 19.62
N CYS A 224 -1.42 -24.14 19.37
CA CYS A 224 -1.48 -25.59 19.07
C CYS A 224 -0.86 -25.95 17.70
N HIS A 225 -0.89 -25.05 16.72
CA HIS A 225 -0.28 -25.26 15.40
C HIS A 225 1.23 -24.98 15.37
N HIS A 226 1.74 -24.23 16.34
CA HIS A 226 3.15 -23.90 16.43
C HIS A 226 3.99 -25.16 16.70
N SER A 227 5.24 -25.17 16.24
CA SER A 227 6.17 -26.30 16.43
C SER A 227 7.47 -25.79 17.05
N PRO A 228 7.74 -26.05 18.34
CA PRO A 228 6.89 -26.80 19.28
C PRO A 228 5.62 -26.03 19.67
N PRO A 229 4.55 -26.71 20.13
CA PRO A 229 3.38 -26.06 20.69
C PRO A 229 3.76 -25.17 21.88
N VAL A 230 3.00 -24.09 22.08
CA VAL A 230 3.31 -23.09 23.12
C VAL A 230 2.43 -23.34 24.34
N ASP A 231 2.98 -24.10 25.30
CA ASP A 231 2.26 -24.62 26.47
C ASP A 231 1.63 -23.52 27.33
N THR A 232 2.30 -22.38 27.51
CA THR A 232 1.79 -21.26 28.32
C THR A 232 0.41 -20.79 27.83
N ILE A 233 0.26 -20.58 26.52
CA ILE A 233 -1.03 -20.16 25.92
C ILE A 233 -2.09 -21.27 26.02
N ILE A 234 -1.68 -22.53 25.83
CA ILE A 234 -2.59 -23.68 25.93
C ILE A 234 -3.13 -23.81 27.36
N GLN A 235 -2.27 -23.65 28.38
CA GLN A 235 -2.66 -23.67 29.79
C GLN A 235 -3.61 -22.52 30.13
N LEU A 236 -3.34 -21.29 29.63
CA LEU A 236 -4.26 -20.16 29.75
C LEU A 236 -5.63 -20.46 29.13
N GLY A 237 -5.65 -21.12 27.97
CA GLY A 237 -6.89 -21.57 27.30
C GLY A 237 -7.69 -22.58 28.13
N LEU A 238 -7.02 -23.58 28.72
CA LEU A 238 -7.65 -24.58 29.60
C LEU A 238 -8.15 -23.98 30.92
N ALA A 239 -7.41 -23.02 31.48
CA ALA A 239 -7.76 -22.32 32.71
C ALA A 239 -8.79 -21.19 32.50
N SER A 240 -9.15 -20.89 31.25
CA SER A 240 -10.06 -19.79 30.94
C SER A 240 -11.42 -19.97 31.64
N PRO A 241 -11.95 -18.90 32.27
CA PRO A 241 -13.30 -18.93 32.84
C PRO A 241 -14.39 -18.98 31.75
N ARG A 242 -14.02 -18.77 30.48
CA ARG A 242 -14.95 -18.76 29.35
C ARG A 242 -15.05 -20.16 28.75
N ASP A 243 -16.20 -20.78 28.88
CA ASP A 243 -16.47 -22.14 28.40
C ASP A 243 -16.11 -22.34 26.92
N ALA A 244 -16.43 -21.36 26.07
CA ALA A 244 -16.11 -21.41 24.64
C ALA A 244 -14.59 -21.58 24.38
N VAL A 245 -13.76 -20.83 25.12
CA VAL A 245 -12.29 -20.88 25.00
C VAL A 245 -11.77 -22.21 25.53
N ARG A 246 -12.25 -22.67 26.69
CA ARG A 246 -11.85 -23.94 27.29
C ARG A 246 -12.21 -25.14 26.40
N LEU A 247 -13.42 -25.16 25.83
CA LEU A 247 -13.87 -26.21 24.91
C LEU A 247 -13.08 -26.19 23.59
N SER A 248 -12.83 -25.00 23.03
CA SER A 248 -11.99 -24.82 21.85
C SER A 248 -10.57 -25.36 22.08
N THR A 249 -9.98 -25.02 23.22
CA THR A 249 -8.65 -25.49 23.63
C THR A 249 -8.60 -27.02 23.73
N ALA A 250 -9.54 -27.63 24.46
CA ALA A 250 -9.61 -29.09 24.59
C ALA A 250 -9.80 -29.80 23.23
N ARG A 251 -10.56 -29.20 22.32
CA ARG A 251 -10.72 -29.69 20.95
C ARG A 251 -9.41 -29.66 20.18
N TYR A 252 -8.67 -28.55 20.22
CA TYR A 252 -7.41 -28.43 19.49
C TYR A 252 -6.32 -29.37 20.02
N ILE A 253 -6.17 -29.49 21.35
CA ILE A 253 -5.27 -30.48 21.96
C ILE A 253 -5.55 -31.89 21.42
N ARG A 254 -6.84 -32.28 21.37
CA ARG A 254 -7.25 -33.58 20.84
C ARG A 254 -6.94 -33.73 19.35
N LEU A 255 -7.20 -32.71 18.53
CA LEU A 255 -6.98 -32.75 17.08
C LEU A 255 -5.50 -32.88 16.73
N TYR A 256 -4.61 -32.23 17.49
CA TYR A 256 -3.17 -32.23 17.24
C TYR A 256 -2.40 -33.31 18.02
N GLY A 257 -3.11 -34.19 18.74
CA GLY A 257 -2.50 -35.28 19.49
C GLY A 257 -1.52 -34.79 20.58
N LEU A 258 -1.72 -33.57 21.08
CA LEU A 258 -0.84 -33.00 22.09
C LEU A 258 -1.03 -33.76 23.40
N ALA A 259 0.08 -34.10 24.05
CA ALA A 259 0.03 -34.64 25.41
C ALA A 259 -0.71 -33.63 26.29
N ARG A 260 -1.54 -34.11 27.20
CA ARG A 260 -2.14 -33.19 28.18
C ARG A 260 -1.00 -32.61 29.00
N PRO A 261 -0.86 -31.28 29.06
CA PRO A 261 0.15 -30.63 29.88
C PRO A 261 -0.09 -30.94 31.37
#